data_AF-A0A957HNR4-F1
#
_entry.id   AF-A0A957HNR4-F1
#
_cell.length_a   1.000
_cell.length_b   1.000
_cell.length_c   1.000
_cell.angle_alpha   90.00
_cell.angle_beta   90.00
_cell.angle_gamma   90.00
#
_symmetry.space_group_name_H-M   'P 1'
#
loop_
_entity.id
_entity.type
_entity.pdbx_description
1 polymer ?
#
loop_
_entity_poly.entity_id
_entity_poly.type
_entity_poly.pdbx_seq_one_letter_code
_entity_poly.pdbx_strand_id
1 'polypeptide(L)'
;IEGDFADGDRILLVEDLTTDGQSKINFCQALRQAGAQVSHTLVIFYYDIFPQSKRILEDIDIQLHYLATWWDVLQVCKDNQIYDVATLTEIERFLH
;
A
#
# COMPACT_ATOMS: atom_id res chain seq x y z
N ILE A 1 -8.75 4.44 19.22
CA ILE A 1 -9.67 4.18 18.09
C ILE A 1 -10.89 5.05 18.32
N GLU A 2 -11.41 5.70 17.28
CA GLU A 2 -12.61 6.54 17.35
C GLU A 2 -13.79 5.81 16.69
N GLY A 3 -15.01 6.01 17.19
CA GLY A 3 -16.20 5.26 16.78
C GLY A 3 -16.50 4.06 17.69
N ASP A 4 -17.34 3.14 17.21
CA ASP A 4 -17.79 1.95 17.96
C ASP A 4 -17.78 0.69 17.07
N PHE A 5 -17.40 -0.44 17.64
CA PHE A 5 -17.41 -1.78 17.03
C PHE A 5 -17.34 -2.83 18.15
N ALA A 6 -17.81 -4.05 17.87
CA ALA A 6 -17.79 -5.13 18.85
C ALA A 6 -16.45 -5.89 18.84
N ASP A 7 -16.07 -6.47 19.98
CA ASP A 7 -14.94 -7.39 20.07
C ASP A 7 -15.08 -8.52 19.03
N GLY A 8 -14.03 -8.72 18.23
CA GLY A 8 -13.99 -9.71 17.17
C GLY A 8 -14.51 -9.24 15.81
N ASP A 9 -15.02 -8.01 15.69
CA ASP A 9 -15.45 -7.46 14.40
C ASP A 9 -14.30 -7.44 13.39
N ARG A 10 -14.61 -7.82 12.14
CA ARG A 10 -13.64 -7.82 11.03
C ARG A 10 -13.59 -6.43 10.42
N ILE A 11 -12.43 -5.77 10.52
CA ILE A 11 -12.22 -4.42 10.04
C ILE A 11 -11.20 -4.42 8.90
N LEU A 12 -11.53 -3.73 7.82
CA LEU A 12 -10.60 -3.42 6.73
C LEU A 12 -9.95 -2.06 7.00
N LEU A 13 -8.62 -2.03 7.11
CA LEU A 13 -7.88 -0.76 7.10
C LEU A 13 -7.88 -0.20 5.68
N VAL A 14 -8.23 1.09 5.53
CA VAL A 14 -8.21 1.78 4.24
C VAL A 14 -7.36 3.04 4.38
N GLU A 15 -6.36 3.21 3.53
CA GLU A 15 -5.56 4.45 3.44
C GLU A 15 -5.45 4.93 1.97
N ASP A 16 -4.90 6.13 1.78
CA ASP A 16 -4.65 6.70 0.46
C ASP A 16 -3.53 5.96 -0.27
N LEU A 17 -2.36 5.81 0.36
CA LEU A 17 -1.19 5.21 -0.25
C LEU A 17 -0.35 4.39 0.73
N THR A 18 0.53 3.55 0.18
CA THR A 18 1.62 2.94 0.97
C THR A 18 2.93 2.95 0.19
N THR A 19 4.01 3.30 0.90
CA THR A 19 5.38 3.25 0.40
C THR A 19 6.04 1.95 0.87
N ASP A 20 6.59 1.95 2.08
CA ASP A 20 7.31 0.84 2.69
C ASP A 20 6.42 -0.04 3.60
N GLY A 21 5.20 0.40 3.93
CA GLY A 21 4.23 -0.34 4.74
C GLY A 21 4.36 -0.17 6.26
N GLN A 22 5.36 0.55 6.78
CA GLN A 22 5.64 0.61 8.22
C GLN A 22 4.51 1.28 9.03
N SER A 23 3.91 2.36 8.50
CA SER A 23 2.81 3.05 9.19
C SER A 23 1.58 2.15 9.38
N LYS A 24 1.33 1.24 8.42
CA LYS A 24 0.19 0.33 8.42
C LYS A 24 0.26 -0.69 9.55
N ILE A 25 1.47 -1.11 9.94
CA ILE A 25 1.70 -2.02 11.06
C ILE A 25 1.11 -1.42 12.33
N ASN A 26 1.43 -0.16 12.62
CA ASN A 26 0.96 0.52 13.82
C ASN A 26 -0.58 0.63 13.85
N PHE A 27 -1.21 0.94 12.72
CA PHE A 27 -2.68 1.02 12.64
C PHE A 27 -3.36 -0.35 12.81
N CYS A 28 -2.85 -1.39 12.14
CA CYS A 28 -3.39 -2.75 12.28
C CYS A 28 -3.24 -3.27 13.71
N GLN A 29 -2.10 -2.99 14.35
CA GLN A 29 -1.87 -3.35 15.76
C GLN A 29 -2.79 -2.58 16.70
N ALA A 30 -2.98 -1.28 16.50
CA ALA A 30 -3.89 -0.49 17.33
C ALA A 30 -5.34 -0.98 17.23
N LEU A 31 -5.80 -1.36 16.04
CA LEU A 31 -7.13 -1.98 15.84
C LEU A 31 -7.24 -3.34 16.54
N ARG A 32 -6.22 -4.20 16.39
CA ARG A 32 -6.18 -5.51 17.07
C ARG A 32 -6.15 -5.36 18.59
N GLN A 33 -5.41 -4.41 19.13
CA GLN A 33 -5.38 -4.09 20.57
C GLN A 33 -6.73 -3.61 21.09
N ALA A 34 -7.54 -2.98 20.23
CA ALA A 34 -8.89 -2.53 20.56
C ALA A 34 -9.96 -3.62 20.33
N GLY A 35 -9.58 -4.87 20.05
CA GLY A 35 -10.50 -6.01 19.95
C GLY A 35 -10.87 -6.42 18.52
N ALA A 36 -10.45 -5.68 17.49
CA ALA A 36 -10.81 -5.99 16.11
C ALA A 36 -9.98 -7.13 15.50
N GLN A 37 -10.57 -7.86 14.56
CA GLN A 37 -9.85 -8.74 13.65
C GLN A 37 -9.48 -7.97 12.39
N VAL A 38 -8.17 -7.87 12.11
CA VAL A 38 -7.64 -7.18 10.92
C VAL A 38 -6.68 -8.11 10.21
N SER A 39 -7.00 -8.49 8.98
CA SER A 39 -6.19 -9.37 8.12
C SER A 39 -5.92 -8.78 6.73
N HIS A 40 -6.52 -7.62 6.42
CA HIS A 40 -6.43 -6.98 5.11
C HIS A 40 -6.28 -5.47 5.27
N THR A 41 -5.58 -4.87 4.30
CA THR A 41 -5.55 -3.42 4.11
C THR A 41 -5.72 -3.08 2.64
N LEU A 42 -6.42 -2.00 2.33
CA LEU A 42 -6.61 -1.48 0.98
C LEU A 42 -5.99 -0.09 0.90
N VAL A 43 -5.19 0.14 -0.13
CA VAL A 43 -4.71 1.48 -0.50
C VAL A 43 -5.12 1.83 -1.92
N ILE A 44 -5.25 3.11 -2.24
CA ILE A 44 -5.45 3.53 -3.63
C ILE A 44 -4.15 3.29 -4.40
N PHE A 45 -3.01 3.68 -3.83
CA PHE A 45 -1.72 3.63 -4.51
C PHE A 45 -0.62 2.96 -3.69
N TYR A 46 0.09 2.02 -4.29
CA TYR A 46 1.21 1.33 -3.66
C TYR A 46 2.47 1.49 -4.51
N TYR A 47 3.57 1.95 -3.91
CA TYR A 47 4.76 2.31 -4.69
C TYR A 47 5.38 1.11 -5.44
N ASP A 48 5.42 -0.07 -4.83
CA ASP A 48 6.05 -1.30 -5.36
C ASP A 48 7.50 -1.16 -5.84
N ILE A 49 8.28 -0.33 -5.15
CA ILE A 49 9.74 -0.18 -5.37
C ILE A 49 10.57 -0.53 -4.13
N PHE A 50 9.91 -0.85 -3.01
CA PHE A 50 10.57 -1.26 -1.77
C PHE A 50 10.36 -2.78 -1.57
N PRO A 51 11.39 -3.62 -1.77
CA PRO A 51 11.23 -5.08 -1.76
C PRO A 51 10.67 -5.65 -0.46
N GLN A 52 10.87 -4.96 0.67
CA GLN A 52 10.43 -5.46 1.98
C GLN A 52 8.96 -5.15 2.28
N SER A 53 8.32 -4.23 1.55
CA SER A 53 7.03 -3.65 1.95
C SER A 53 5.87 -4.65 2.03
N LYS A 54 5.77 -5.58 1.07
CA LYS A 54 4.78 -6.68 1.13
C LYS A 54 5.10 -7.63 2.29
N ARG A 55 6.37 -8.00 2.42
CA ARG A 55 6.83 -8.97 3.42
C ARG A 55 6.56 -8.52 4.85
N ILE A 56 6.80 -7.25 5.18
CA ILE A 56 6.58 -6.77 6.55
C ILE A 56 5.09 -6.78 6.97
N LEU A 57 4.16 -6.70 6.01
CA LEU A 57 2.73 -6.81 6.26
C LEU A 57 2.31 -8.28 6.36
N GLU A 58 2.85 -9.14 5.48
CA GLU A 58 2.67 -10.59 5.55
C GLU A 58 3.18 -11.19 6.87
N ASP A 59 4.32 -10.70 7.38
CA ASP A 59 4.92 -11.13 8.65
C ASP A 59 4.01 -10.88 9.87
N ILE A 60 2.98 -10.03 9.73
CA ILE A 60 1.96 -9.77 10.75
C ILE A 60 0.55 -10.22 10.31
N ASP A 61 0.45 -11.11 9.34
CA ASP A 61 -0.82 -11.63 8.79
C ASP A 61 -1.73 -10.53 8.22
N ILE A 62 -1.17 -9.55 7.52
CA ILE A 62 -1.90 -8.50 6.80
C ILE A 62 -1.66 -8.62 5.29
N GLN A 63 -2.72 -8.90 4.54
CA GLN A 63 -2.68 -8.88 3.08
C GLN A 63 -2.95 -7.46 2.54
N LEU A 64 -2.02 -6.94 1.74
CA LEU A 64 -2.13 -5.65 1.06
C LEU A 64 -2.89 -5.78 -0.27
N HIS A 65 -3.91 -4.94 -0.45
CA HIS A 65 -4.63 -4.72 -1.70
C HIS A 65 -4.38 -3.28 -2.19
N TYR A 66 -4.26 -3.09 -3.50
CA TYR A 66 -4.02 -1.77 -4.11
C TYR A 66 -4.63 -1.67 -5.51
N LEU A 67 -4.91 -0.44 -5.96
CA LEU A 67 -5.48 -0.21 -7.30
C LEU A 67 -4.42 0.06 -8.38
N ALA A 68 -3.31 0.72 -8.02
CA ALA A 68 -2.24 1.03 -8.96
C ALA A 68 -0.88 1.19 -8.25
N THR A 69 0.17 1.13 -9.07
CA THR A 69 1.58 1.31 -8.68
C THR A 69 2.28 2.33 -9.57
N TRP A 70 3.52 2.68 -9.24
CA TRP A 70 4.35 3.50 -10.12
C TRP A 70 4.63 2.83 -11.46
N TRP A 71 4.65 1.50 -11.53
CA TRP A 71 4.81 0.75 -12.77
C TRP A 71 3.63 0.95 -13.72
N ASP A 72 2.40 0.97 -13.17
CA ASP A 72 1.19 1.25 -13.95
C ASP A 72 1.19 2.69 -14.49
N VAL A 73 1.58 3.66 -13.64
CA VAL A 73 1.70 5.06 -14.05
C VAL A 73 2.77 5.24 -15.13
N LEU A 74 3.94 4.62 -14.98
CA LEU A 74 5.01 4.67 -15.96
C LEU A 74 4.55 4.09 -17.31
N GLN A 75 3.82 2.97 -17.29
CA GLN A 75 3.27 2.36 -18.49
C GLN A 75 2.31 3.30 -19.22
N VAL A 76 1.36 3.92 -18.51
CA VAL A 76 0.43 4.90 -19.10
C VAL A 76 1.17 6.11 -19.69
N CYS A 77 2.20 6.61 -19.01
CA CYS A 77 3.03 7.71 -19.52
C CYS A 77 3.77 7.34 -20.82
N LYS A 78 4.30 6.11 -20.91
CA LYS A 78 4.95 5.58 -22.12
C LYS A 78 3.95 5.43 -23.27
N ASP A 79 2.80 4.81 -23.02
CA ASP A 79 1.79 4.54 -24.05
C ASP A 79 1.19 5.81 -24.66
N ASN A 80 1.01 6.84 -23.82
CA ASN A 80 0.42 8.11 -24.23
C ASN A 80 1.46 9.18 -24.59
N GLN A 81 2.76 8.84 -24.57
CA GLN A 81 3.86 9.77 -24.87
C GLN A 81 3.76 11.08 -24.07
N ILE A 82 3.38 10.99 -22.78
CA ILE A 82 3.13 12.16 -21.93
C ILE A 82 4.41 12.96 -21.68
N TYR A 83 5.55 12.27 -21.61
CA TYR A 83 6.87 12.86 -21.40
C TYR A 83 7.86 12.36 -22.46
N ASP A 84 8.98 13.08 -22.61
CA ASP A 84 10.07 12.64 -23.49
C ASP A 84 10.76 11.38 -22.98
N VAL A 85 11.44 10.69 -23.90
CA VAL A 85 12.11 9.41 -23.63
C VAL A 85 13.18 9.54 -22.55
N ALA A 86 13.91 10.66 -22.50
CA ALA A 86 14.95 10.86 -21.50
C ALA A 86 14.36 10.94 -20.08
N THR A 87 13.25 11.67 -19.92
CA THR A 87 12.52 11.80 -18.66
C THR A 87 11.98 10.45 -18.21
N LEU A 88 11.32 9.69 -19.10
CA LEU A 88 10.78 8.37 -18.78
C LEU A 88 11.89 7.36 -18.41
N THR A 89 13.06 7.49 -19.02
CA THR A 89 14.23 6.64 -18.73
C THR A 89 14.77 6.90 -17.33
N GLU A 90 14.86 8.17 -16.92
CA GLU A 90 15.30 8.54 -15.57
C GLU A 90 14.29 8.15 -14.49
N ILE A 91 12.98 8.26 -14.78
CA ILE A 91 11.94 7.77 -13.87
C ILE A 91 12.05 6.26 -13.69
N GLU A 92 12.13 5.49 -14.78
CA GLU A 92 12.28 4.03 -14.73
C GLU A 92 13.55 3.61 -13.97
N ARG A 93 14.66 4.33 -14.17
CA ARG A 93 15.92 4.13 -13.44
C ARG A 93 15.77 4.36 -11.92
N PHE A 94 14.92 5.30 -11.51
CA PHE A 94 14.65 5.54 -10.08
C PHE A 94 13.73 4.48 -9.47
N LEU A 95 12.81 3.91 -10.24
CA LEU A 95 11.85 2.92 -9.75
C LEU A 95 12.45 1.50 -9.59
N HIS A 96 13.52 1.20 -10.32
CA HIS A 96 14.30 -0.03 -10.19
C HIS A 96 15.25 -0.03 -8.99
#